data_AF-A0A5C8T5L4-F1
#
_entry.id   AF-A0A5C8T5L4-F1
#
_cell.length_a   1.000
_cell.length_b   1.000
_cell.length_c   1.000
_cell.angle_alpha   90.00
_cell.angle_beta   90.00
_cell.angle_gamma   90.00
#
_symmetry.space_group_name_H-M   'P 1'
#
loop_
_entity.id
_entity.type
_entity.pdbx_description
1 polymer ?
#
loop_
_entity_poly.entity_id
_entity_poly.type
_entity_poly.pdbx_seq_one_letter_code
_entity_poly.pdbx_strand_id
1 'polypeptide(L)' 'MARWIAGLDGCRGAWAGLLLDLDDPGRHRAALFETVAACLDGPEAPVSVGIDVPIGLPDRATA' A
#
# COMPACT_ATOMS: atom_id res chain seq x y z
N MET A 1 13.75 -0.14 -15.69
CA MET A 1 12.63 -0.88 -15.08
C MET A 1 11.69 0.15 -14.50
N ALA A 2 10.38 -0.03 -14.66
CA ALA A 2 9.40 0.92 -14.14
C ALA A 2 9.62 1.13 -12.64
N ARG A 3 9.67 2.39 -12.20
CA ARG A 3 9.89 2.73 -10.80
C ARG A 3 8.56 2.98 -10.11
N TRP A 4 8.10 1.98 -9.36
CA TRP A 4 6.84 2.04 -8.66
C TRP A 4 6.97 2.60 -7.25
N ILE A 5 5.96 3.36 -6.83
CA ILE A 5 5.69 3.67 -5.43
C ILE A 5 4.29 3.18 -5.07
N ALA A 6 4.03 2.92 -3.80
CA ALA A 6 2.70 2.57 -3.33
C ALA A 6 2.26 3.45 -2.15
N GLY A 7 0.95 3.68 -2.06
CA GLY A 7 0.27 4.12 -0.85
C GLY A 7 -0.66 3.01 -0.36
N LEU A 8 -0.62 2.71 0.94
CA LEU A 8 -1.49 1.72 1.58
C LEU A 8 -2.30 2.36 2.71
N ASP A 9 -3.59 2.04 2.79
CA ASP A 9 -4.48 2.38 3.91
C ASP A 9 -5.06 1.09 4.51
N GLY A 10 -5.02 0.98 5.84
CA GLY A 10 -5.46 -0.20 6.57
C GLY A 10 -6.99 -0.29 6.61
N CYS A 11 -7.54 -1.39 6.11
CA CYS A 11 -8.97 -1.68 6.20
C CYS A 11 -9.21 -3.03 6.89
N ARG A 12 -10.47 -3.41 7.11
CA ARG A 12 -10.81 -4.60 7.92
C ARG A 12 -10.22 -5.88 7.30
N GLY A 13 -9.11 -6.35 7.86
CA GLY A 13 -8.42 -7.58 7.45
C GLY A 13 -7.56 -7.48 6.19
N ALA A 14 -7.33 -6.27 5.66
CA ALA A 14 -6.56 -6.06 4.43
C ALA A 14 -5.99 -4.64 4.34
N TRP A 15 -5.33 -4.34 3.23
CA TRP A 15 -4.79 -3.03 2.88
C TRP A 15 -5.32 -2.59 1.52
N ALA A 16 -5.97 -1.44 1.46
CA ALA A 16 -6.31 -0.77 0.21
C ALA A 16 -5.06 -0.08 -0.32
N GLY A 17 -4.61 -0.45 -1.52
CA GLY A 17 -3.38 0.04 -2.11
C GLY A 17 -3.56 0.72 -3.45
N LEU A 18 -2.79 1.79 -3.67
CA LEU A 18 -2.60 2.43 -4.97
C LEU A 18 -1.12 2.43 -5.32
N LEU A 19 -0.78 1.90 -6.49
CA LEU A 19 0.56 1.87 -7.04
C LEU A 19 0.64 2.84 -8.22
N LEU A 20 1.70 3.64 -8.25
CA LEU A 20 1.95 4.63 -9.30
C LEU A 20 3.31 4.36 -9.95
N ASP A 21 3.33 4.29 -11.28
CA ASP A 21 4.56 4.23 -12.06
C ASP A 21 5.13 5.66 -12.15
N LEU A 22 6.29 5.90 -11.54
CA LEU A 22 6.92 7.23 -11.56
C LEU A 22 7.49 7.61 -12.93
N ASP A 23 7.65 6.64 -13.83
CA ASP A 23 8.16 6.87 -15.17
C ASP A 23 7.01 7.04 -16.19
N ASP A 24 5.78 6.67 -15.82
CA ASP A 24 4.53 6.93 -16.55
C ASP A 24 3.37 7.21 -15.57
N PRO A 25 3.18 8.46 -15.12
CA PRO A 25 2.17 8.80 -14.11
C PRO A 25 0.71 8.51 -14.50
N GLY A 26 0.43 8.27 -15.79
CA GLY A 26 -0.90 7.83 -16.23
C GLY A 26 -1.17 6.36 -15.86
N ARG A 27 -0.12 5.58 -15.66
CA ARG A 27 -0.15 4.17 -15.33
C ARG A 27 -0.18 3.98 -13.81
N HIS A 28 -1.31 3.48 -13.34
CA HIS A 28 -1.54 3.19 -11.93
C HIS A 28 -2.28 1.87 -11.76
N ARG A 29 -2.19 1.28 -10.58
CA ARG A 29 -2.94 0.07 -10.21
C ARG A 29 -3.51 0.23 -8.81
N ALA A 30 -4.82 0.09 -8.69
CA ALA A 30 -5.47 -0.09 -7.40
C ALA A 30 -5.66 -1.58 -7.10
N ALA A 31 -5.40 -2.01 -5.88
CA ALA A 31 -5.59 -3.40 -5.45
C ALA A 31 -5.79 -3.50 -3.94
N LEU A 32 -6.38 -4.62 -3.50
CA LEU A 32 -6.38 -5.03 -2.09
C LEU A 32 -5.22 -5.99 -1.85
N PHE A 33 -4.51 -5.81 -0.74
CA PHE A 33 -3.44 -6.69 -0.31
C PHE A 33 -3.75 -7.26 1.06
N GLU A 34 -3.55 -8.56 1.25
CA GLU A 34 -3.73 -9.21 2.56
C GLU A 34 -2.66 -8.73 3.56
N THR A 35 -1.46 -8.45 3.08
CA THR A 35 -0.33 -7.98 3.90
C THR A 35 0.47 -6.92 3.16
N VAL A 36 1.24 -6.11 3.90
CA VAL A 36 2.21 -5.18 3.30
C VAL A 36 3.25 -5.93 2.45
N ALA A 37 3.68 -7.12 2.89
CA ALA A 37 4.61 -7.95 2.14
C ALA A 37 4.06 -8.36 0.76
N ALA A 38 2.76 -8.69 0.68
CA ALA A 38 2.13 -9.01 -0.60
C ALA A 38 2.14 -7.84 -1.60
N CYS A 39 2.20 -6.59 -1.13
CA CYS A 39 2.40 -5.42 -1.98
C CYS A 39 3.86 -5.30 -2.45
N LEU A 40 4.82 -5.51 -1.55
CA LEU A 40 6.26 -5.42 -1.84
C LEU A 40 6.74 -6.53 -2.79
N ASP A 41 6.26 -7.75 -2.60
CA ASP A 41 6.64 -8.92 -3.40
C ASP A 41 5.81 -9.06 -4.69
N GLY A 42 4.90 -8.11 -4.94
CA GLY A 42 4.05 -8.08 -6.12
C GLY A 42 4.83 -7.73 -7.41
N PRO A 43 4.19 -7.88 -8.58
CA PRO A 43 4.83 -7.63 -9.88
C PRO A 43 5.40 -6.21 -10.06
N GLU A 44 4.78 -5.21 -9.43
CA GLU A 44 5.23 -3.82 -9.46
C GLU A 44 6.45 -3.58 -8.56
N ALA A 45 6.66 -4.40 -7.52
CA ALA A 45 7.77 -4.31 -6.56
C ALA A 45 8.14 -2.86 -6.18
N PRO A 46 7.22 -2.10 -5.54
CA PRO A 46 7.42 -0.69 -5.29
C PRO A 46 8.66 -0.43 -4.44
N VAL A 47 9.45 0.57 -4.81
CA VAL A 47 10.71 0.92 -4.13
C VAL A 47 10.48 1.66 -2.80
N SER A 48 9.28 2.20 -2.62
CA SER A 48 8.84 2.88 -1.40
C SER A 48 7.34 2.75 -1.24
N VAL A 49 6.90 2.56 0.00
CA VAL A 49 5.49 2.43 0.35
C VAL A 49 5.15 3.41 1.48
N GLY A 50 4.25 4.34 1.21
CA GLY A 50 3.63 5.17 2.24
C GLY A 50 2.48 4.42 2.90
N ILE A 51 2.43 4.40 4.24
CA ILE A 51 1.40 3.66 4.99
C ILE A 51 0.60 4.63 5.85
N ASP A 52 -0.70 4.65 5.60
CA ASP A 52 -1.81 5.12 6.43
C ASP A 52 -1.80 4.50 7.83
N VAL A 53 -1.06 5.03 8.81
CA VAL A 53 -1.11 4.53 10.20
C VAL A 53 -1.85 5.54 11.06
N PRO A 54 -2.98 5.16 11.69
CA PRO A 54 -3.70 6.06 12.57
C PRO A 54 -2.83 6.42 13.77
N ILE A 55 -2.61 7.73 13.96
CA ILE A 55 -1.83 8.28 15.06
C ILE A 55 -2.77 8.56 16.23
N GLY A 56 -2.39 8.13 17.45
CA GLY A 56 -3.16 8.40 18.67
C GLY A 56 -4.22 7.35 19.00
N LEU A 57 -4.14 6.15 18.41
CA LEU A 57 -5.01 5.05 18.82
C LEU A 57 -4.67 4.52 20.23
N PRO A 58 -5.67 3.99 20.95
CA PRO A 58 -5.43 3.29 22.21
C PRO A 58 -4.56 2.05 21.99
N ASP A 59 -3.81 1.65 23.02
CA ASP A 59 -2.93 0.47 23.00
C ASP A 59 -3.64 -0.83 22.59
N ARG A 60 -4.98 -0.87 22.72
CA ARG A 60 -5.82 -1.98 22.26
C ARG A 60 -7.06 -1.46 21.56
N ALA A 61 -7.33 -2.02 20.39
CA ALA A 61 -8.64 -1.94 19.76
C ALA A 61 -9.63 -2.84 20.51
N THR A 62 -10.70 -2.27 21.05
CA THR A 62 -11.85 -3.01 21.58
C THR A 62 -12.98 -2.95 20.57
N ALA A 63 -13.67 -4.07 20.38
CA ALA A 63 -14.89 -4.15 19.56
C ALA A 63 -16.07 -3.43 20.20
#